data_AF-A0A0D8HUD7-F1
#
_entry.id   AF-A0A0D8HUD7-F1
#
_cell.length_a   1.000
_cell.length_b   1.000
_cell.length_c   1.000
_cell.angle_alpha   90.00
_cell.angle_beta   90.00
_cell.angle_gamma   90.00
#
_symmetry.space_group_name_H-M   'P 1'
#
loop_
_entity.id
_entity.type
_entity.pdbx_description
1 polymer ?
#
loop_
_entity_poly.entity_id
_entity_poly.type
_entity_poly.pdbx_seq_one_letter_code
_entity_poly.pdbx_strand_id
1 'polypeptide(L)'
;MTEARAPRQFGSTEHLASEAIAAYVDGELRMQAYLRASHHISLCAECTAAVDAQQQARGALRRSGEMTMPLSLVGLLSAIPTCTTNTADTSPGSDAGFGAIGKRLSRRWRK
;
A
#
# COMPACT_ATOMS: atom_id res chain seq x y z
N MET A 1 -39.96 -24.17 -16.41
CA MET A 1 -38.77 -24.63 -15.66
C MET A 1 -37.64 -23.68 -16.00
N THR A 2 -37.26 -22.79 -15.09
CA THR A 2 -36.12 -21.87 -15.30
C THR A 2 -34.85 -22.60 -14.86
N GLU A 3 -34.10 -23.15 -15.82
CA GLU A 3 -32.78 -23.72 -15.53
C GLU A 3 -31.84 -22.61 -15.08
N ALA A 4 -31.33 -22.72 -13.85
CA ALA A 4 -30.27 -21.86 -13.36
C ALA A 4 -29.01 -22.14 -14.19
N ARG A 5 -28.60 -21.14 -14.99
CA ARG A 5 -27.35 -21.17 -15.76
C ARG A 5 -26.19 -21.52 -14.82
N ALA A 6 -25.47 -22.60 -15.12
CA ALA A 6 -24.27 -22.97 -14.38
C ALA A 6 -23.28 -21.78 -14.29
N PRO A 7 -22.60 -21.59 -13.14
CA PRO A 7 -21.66 -20.49 -12.98
C PRO A 7 -20.55 -20.60 -14.01
N ARG A 8 -20.24 -19.47 -14.67
CA ARG A 8 -19.12 -19.40 -15.61
C ARG A 8 -17.84 -19.67 -14.82
N GLN A 9 -17.04 -20.63 -15.28
CA GLN A 9 -15.73 -20.92 -14.70
C GLN A 9 -14.75 -19.94 -15.34
N PHE A 10 -14.06 -19.19 -14.49
CA PHE A 10 -13.06 -18.22 -14.90
C PHE A 10 -11.67 -18.89 -14.87
N GLY A 11 -10.85 -18.76 -15.92
CA GLY A 11 -9.43 -19.10 -15.89
C GLY A 11 -8.58 -18.17 -15.02
N SER A 12 -7.39 -18.60 -14.59
CA SER A 12 -6.56 -17.83 -13.66
C SER A 12 -6.14 -16.43 -14.14
N THR A 13 -6.18 -16.16 -15.46
CA THR A 13 -5.84 -14.85 -16.05
C THR A 13 -7.04 -13.92 -16.27
N GLU A 14 -8.26 -14.39 -16.03
CA GLU A 14 -9.48 -13.58 -16.20
C GLU A 14 -10.05 -13.06 -14.88
N HIS A 15 -9.43 -13.39 -13.75
CA HIS A 15 -9.73 -12.77 -12.46
C HIS A 15 -9.10 -11.38 -12.33
N LEU A 16 -9.64 -10.57 -11.41
CA LEU A 16 -9.01 -9.32 -11.06
C LEU A 16 -7.62 -9.57 -10.46
N ALA A 17 -6.65 -8.77 -10.88
CA ALA A 17 -5.34 -8.74 -10.26
C ALA A 17 -5.43 -8.26 -8.80
N SER A 18 -4.48 -8.70 -7.96
CA SER A 18 -4.48 -8.42 -6.52
C SER A 18 -4.50 -6.92 -6.19
N GLU A 19 -3.81 -6.11 -6.98
CA GLU A 19 -3.78 -4.66 -6.87
C GLU A 19 -5.13 -4.02 -7.22
N ALA A 20 -5.89 -4.62 -8.15
CA ALA A 20 -7.22 -4.17 -8.48
C ALA A 20 -8.23 -4.49 -7.38
N ILE A 21 -8.10 -5.66 -6.72
CA ILE A 21 -8.89 -6.01 -5.53
C ILE A 21 -8.61 -5.04 -4.38
N ALA A 22 -7.34 -4.74 -4.11
CA ALA A 22 -6.95 -3.78 -3.07
C ALA A 22 -7.53 -2.38 -3.36
N ALA A 23 -7.33 -1.86 -4.57
CA ALA A 23 -7.87 -0.56 -4.98
C ALA A 23 -9.40 -0.52 -4.96
N TYR A 24 -10.07 -1.63 -5.29
CA TYR A 24 -11.54 -1.73 -5.20
C TYR A 24 -12.00 -1.63 -3.74
N VAL A 25 -11.39 -2.40 -2.83
CA VAL A 25 -11.73 -2.40 -1.41
C VAL A 25 -11.48 -1.04 -0.77
N ASP A 26 -10.38 -0.39 -1.12
CA ASP A 26 -10.00 0.92 -0.59
C ASP A 26 -10.72 2.10 -1.25
N GLY A 27 -11.48 1.86 -2.34
CA GLY A 27 -12.25 2.90 -3.01
C GLY A 27 -11.42 3.79 -3.94
N GLU A 28 -10.22 3.37 -4.29
CA GLU A 28 -9.24 4.14 -5.08
C GLU A 28 -9.39 3.93 -6.60
N LEU A 29 -10.31 3.07 -7.03
CA LEU A 29 -10.59 2.89 -8.45
C LEU A 29 -11.38 4.07 -9.03
N ARG A 30 -10.95 4.54 -10.21
CA ARG A 30 -11.76 5.46 -11.02
C ARG A 30 -13.11 4.81 -11.39
N MET A 31 -14.14 5.63 -11.54
CA MET A 31 -15.54 5.20 -11.79
C MET A 31 -15.68 4.06 -12.82
N GLN A 32 -15.03 4.18 -13.98
CA GLN A 32 -15.11 3.16 -15.03
C GLN A 32 -14.46 1.82 -14.64
N ALA A 33 -13.36 1.85 -13.87
CA ALA A 33 -12.72 0.64 -13.36
C ALA A 33 -13.56 0.02 -12.24
N TYR A 34 -14.15 0.84 -11.37
CA TYR A 34 -15.04 0.40 -10.31
C TYR A 34 -16.26 -0.35 -10.86
N LEU A 35 -16.92 0.16 -11.89
CA LEU A 35 -18.09 -0.49 -12.51
C LEU A 35 -17.74 -1.84 -13.15
N ARG A 36 -16.58 -1.96 -13.79
CA ARG A 36 -16.11 -3.24 -14.35
C ARG A 36 -15.77 -4.23 -13.25
N ALA A 37 -15.10 -3.77 -12.19
CA ALA A 37 -14.76 -4.59 -11.04
C ALA A 37 -16.03 -5.10 -10.33
N SER A 38 -16.99 -4.24 -10.05
CA SER A 38 -18.25 -4.62 -9.39
C SER A 38 -19.05 -5.63 -10.21
N HIS A 39 -19.12 -5.44 -11.53
CA HIS A 39 -19.75 -6.40 -12.43
C HIS A 39 -19.02 -7.75 -12.46
N HIS A 40 -17.68 -7.77 -12.42
CA HIS A 40 -16.95 -9.04 -12.35
C HIS A 40 -17.16 -9.74 -11.01
N ILE A 41 -17.09 -9.00 -9.91
CA ILE A 41 -17.28 -9.52 -8.55
C ILE A 41 -18.67 -10.15 -8.39
N SER A 42 -19.73 -9.56 -8.98
CA SER A 42 -21.07 -10.15 -8.91
C SER A 42 -21.22 -11.48 -9.64
N LEU A 43 -20.28 -11.83 -10.51
CA LEU A 43 -20.30 -13.05 -11.33
C LEU A 43 -19.23 -14.07 -10.92
N CYS A 44 -18.18 -13.66 -10.21
CA CYS A 44 -17.02 -14.49 -9.90
C CYS A 44 -16.83 -14.67 -8.39
N ALA A 45 -17.13 -15.88 -7.89
CA ALA A 45 -17.01 -16.21 -6.47
C ALA A 45 -15.57 -16.09 -5.92
N GLU A 46 -14.57 -16.41 -6.74
CA GLU A 46 -13.15 -16.29 -6.32
C GLU A 46 -12.76 -14.83 -6.07
N CYS A 47 -13.21 -13.90 -6.92
CA CYS A 47 -12.99 -12.47 -6.71
C CYS A 47 -13.79 -11.94 -5.50
N THR A 48 -14.99 -12.47 -5.22
CA THR A 48 -15.71 -12.12 -3.98
C THR A 48 -14.92 -12.55 -2.74
N ALA A 49 -14.38 -13.76 -2.73
CA ALA A 49 -13.58 -14.27 -1.62
C ALA A 49 -12.29 -13.45 -1.43
N ALA A 50 -11.64 -13.05 -2.51
CA ALA A 50 -10.46 -12.18 -2.45
C ALA A 50 -10.78 -10.79 -1.87
N VAL A 51 -11.93 -10.21 -2.24
CA VAL A 51 -12.42 -8.94 -1.67
C VAL A 51 -12.66 -9.08 -0.17
N ASP A 52 -13.30 -10.16 0.28
CA ASP A 52 -13.57 -10.40 1.70
C ASP A 52 -12.27 -10.57 2.50
N ALA A 53 -11.30 -11.32 1.97
CA ALA A 53 -9.99 -11.49 2.57
C ALA A 53 -9.26 -10.14 2.74
N GLN A 54 -9.29 -9.28 1.71
CA GLN A 54 -8.68 -7.96 1.74
C GLN A 54 -9.38 -7.02 2.74
N GLN A 55 -10.71 -7.07 2.83
CA GLN A 55 -11.47 -6.32 3.84
C GLN A 55 -11.13 -6.78 5.26
N GLN A 56 -11.00 -8.09 5.48
CA GLN A 56 -10.60 -8.64 6.78
C GLN A 56 -9.20 -8.18 7.17
N ALA A 57 -8.24 -8.23 6.24
CA ALA A 57 -6.88 -7.72 6.44
C ALA A 57 -6.88 -6.23 6.81
N ARG A 58 -7.62 -5.41 6.06
CA ARG A 58 -7.79 -3.97 6.37
C ARG A 58 -8.40 -3.75 7.75
N GLY A 59 -9.42 -4.54 8.11
CA GLY A 59 -10.04 -4.49 9.42
C GLY A 59 -9.06 -4.86 10.55
N ALA A 60 -8.21 -5.87 10.34
CA ALA A 60 -7.18 -6.24 11.29
C ALA A 60 -6.15 -5.12 11.51
N LEU A 61 -5.70 -4.47 10.42
CA LEU A 61 -4.79 -3.32 10.51
C LEU A 61 -5.42 -2.12 11.22
N ARG A 62 -6.70 -1.83 10.99
CA ARG A 62 -7.38 -0.73 11.70
C ARG A 62 -7.56 -1.02 13.19
N ARG A 63 -7.64 -2.30 13.58
CA ARG A 63 -7.76 -2.72 14.98
C ARG A 63 -6.42 -2.89 15.70
N SER A 64 -5.28 -2.86 15.01
CA SER A 64 -3.96 -3.08 15.64
C SER A 64 -3.49 -1.92 16.51
N GLY A 65 -4.24 -0.82 16.55
CA GLY A 65 -4.00 0.33 17.41
C GLY A 65 -3.45 1.54 16.66
N GLU A 66 -3.44 2.69 17.35
CA GLU A 66 -2.92 3.93 16.78
C GLU A 66 -1.39 3.88 16.71
N MET A 67 -0.85 4.02 15.49
CA MET A 67 0.58 4.18 15.30
C MET A 67 0.99 5.59 15.74
N THR A 68 1.47 5.71 16.97
CA THR A 68 2.00 6.99 17.49
C THR A 68 3.40 7.23 16.96
N MET A 69 3.68 8.45 16.49
CA MET A 69 5.02 8.83 16.06
C MET A 69 5.94 9.02 17.28
N PRO A 70 7.14 8.40 17.32
CA PRO A 70 8.07 8.62 18.42
C PRO A 70 8.47 10.10 18.53
N LEU A 71 8.47 10.65 19.76
CA LEU A 71 8.83 12.06 20.02
C LEU A 71 10.21 12.46 19.46
N SER A 72 11.16 11.52 19.45
CA SER A 72 12.48 11.72 18.86
C SER A 72 12.43 11.97 17.35
N LEU A 73 11.50 11.33 16.63
CA LEU A 73 11.30 11.59 15.20
C LEU A 73 10.62 12.95 15.00
N VAL A 74 9.70 13.36 15.89
CA VAL A 74 9.05 14.69 15.82
C VAL A 74 10.11 15.79 15.92
N GLY A 75 11.01 15.67 16.90
CA GLY A 75 12.12 16.61 17.06
C GLY A 75 13.00 16.70 15.81
N LEU A 76 13.34 15.56 15.19
CA LEU A 76 14.11 15.56 13.95
C LEU A 76 13.38 16.18 12.76
N LEU A 77 12.08 15.86 12.56
CA LEU A 77 11.29 16.43 11.48
C LEU A 77 11.10 17.95 11.64
N SER A 78 10.96 18.44 12.88
CA SER A 78 10.87 19.87 13.16
C SER A 78 12.14 20.67 12.82
N ALA A 79 13.29 19.99 12.68
CA ALA A 79 14.56 20.61 12.32
C ALA A 79 14.79 20.68 10.79
N ILE A 80 13.95 20.04 9.96
CA ILE A 80 14.10 20.05 8.49
C ILE A 80 14.21 21.48 7.90
N PRO A 81 13.41 22.48 8.33
CA PRO A 81 13.55 23.85 7.81
C PRO A 81 14.91 24.49 8.10
N THR A 82 15.62 24.02 9.13
CA THR A 82 16.96 24.51 9.51
C THR A 82 18.10 23.74 8.82
N CYS A 83 17.78 22.68 8.08
CA CYS A 83 18.73 22.01 7.19
C CYS A 83 18.87 22.82 5.89
N THR A 84 19.37 24.05 5.99
CA THR A 84 19.83 24.78 4.80
C THR A 84 20.94 23.95 4.17
N THR A 85 20.74 23.50 2.93
CA THR A 85 21.78 22.89 2.11
C THR A 85 22.97 23.85 2.08
N ASN A 86 24.01 23.57 2.86
CA ASN A 86 25.30 24.22 2.68
C ASN A 86 25.91 23.65 1.40
N THR A 87 25.38 24.07 0.25
CA THR A 87 25.97 23.92 -1.08
C THR A 87 26.72 25.20 -1.43
N ALA A 88 27.49 25.72 -0.47
CA ALA A 88 28.53 26.69 -0.72
C ALA A 88 29.82 26.09 -0.15
N ASP A 89 30.75 25.84 -1.07
CA ASP A 89 32.17 25.58 -0.83
C ASP A 89 32.58 24.17 -0.37
N THR A 90 32.92 23.30 -1.34
CA THR A 90 34.33 22.99 -1.69
C THR A 90 34.45 21.64 -2.43
N SER A 91 34.80 21.71 -3.72
CA SER A 91 35.51 20.67 -4.52
C SER A 91 34.83 19.31 -4.85
N PRO A 92 35.07 18.74 -6.05
CA PRO A 92 34.54 17.45 -6.44
C PRO A 92 35.37 16.33 -5.81
N GLY A 93 34.76 15.53 -4.93
CA GLY A 93 35.35 14.28 -4.45
C GLY A 93 35.10 13.99 -2.99
N SER A 94 33.86 13.74 -2.58
CA SER A 94 33.57 12.94 -1.38
C SER A 94 32.10 12.57 -1.30
N ASP A 95 31.81 11.30 -1.55
CA ASP A 95 30.51 10.64 -1.33
C ASP A 95 30.22 10.49 0.17
N ALA A 96 29.99 11.59 0.89
CA ALA A 96 29.82 11.57 2.34
C ALA A 96 28.70 12.48 2.86
N GLY A 97 27.59 12.61 2.13
CA GLY A 97 26.45 13.45 2.57
C GLY A 97 25.21 12.67 3.05
N PHE A 98 24.90 11.54 2.41
CA PHE A 98 23.62 10.83 2.64
C PHE A 98 23.76 9.54 3.47
N GLY A 99 24.99 9.14 3.81
CA GLY A 99 25.29 7.84 4.42
C GLY A 99 25.10 7.75 5.94
N ALA A 100 25.01 8.86 6.66
CA ALA A 100 24.96 8.84 8.13
C ALA A 100 23.57 8.47 8.68
N ILE A 101 22.50 8.87 8.00
CA ILE A 101 21.11 8.65 8.43
C ILE A 101 20.71 7.18 8.23
N GLY A 102 21.11 6.57 7.11
CA GLY A 102 20.78 5.17 6.79
C GLY A 102 21.43 4.12 7.71
N LYS A 103 22.61 4.39 8.26
CA LYS A 103 23.37 3.43 9.10
C LYS A 103 22.78 3.21 10.49
N ARG A 104 21.91 4.10 10.99
CA ARG A 104 21.21 3.92 12.28
C ARG A 104 19.89 3.17 12.13
N LEU A 105 19.17 3.37 11.02
CA LEU A 105 17.91 2.67 10.75
C LEU A 105 18.15 1.21 10.38
N SER A 106 19.24 0.88 9.67
CA SER A 106 19.57 -0.49 9.28
C SER A 106 19.86 -1.44 10.45
N ARG A 107 20.28 -0.93 11.61
CA ARG A 107 20.53 -1.76 12.80
C ARG A 107 19.28 -2.17 13.57
N ARG A 108 18.13 -1.51 13.32
CA ARG A 108 16.89 -1.78 14.06
C ARG A 108 15.97 -2.77 13.36
N TRP A 109 16.12 -2.97 12.05
CA TRP A 109 15.32 -3.91 11.23
C TRP A 109 15.96 -5.30 11.08
N ARG A 110 16.93 -5.61 11.94
CA ARG A 110 17.59 -6.92 12.08
C ARG A 110 17.40 -7.41 13.52
N LYS A 111 16.15 -7.55 13.95
CA LYS A 111 15.73 -8.38 15.08
C LYS A 111 14.24 -8.64 14.96
#